data_AF-A0A8T4LX13-F1
#
_entry.id   AF-A0A8T4LX13-F1
#
_cell.length_a   1.000
_cell.length_b   1.000
_cell.length_c   1.000
_cell.angle_alpha   90.00
_cell.angle_beta   90.00
_cell.angle_gamma   90.00
#
_symmetry.space_group_name_H-M   'P 1'
#
loop_
_entity.id
_entity.type
_entity.pdbx_description
1 polymer ?
#
loop_
_entity_poly.entity_id
_entity_poly.type
_entity_poly.pdbx_seq_one_letter_code
_entity_poly.pdbx_strand_id
1 'polypeptide(L)' 'MKKKDLKALNPADLRGKLKDAELEVTAELSAMKSSGRPANAGRLRQAKRLKSRILTLLTQKGEKA' A
#
# COMPACT_ATOMS: atom_id res chain seq x y z
N MET A 1 2.73 -8.07 -5.52
CA MET A 1 1.59 -8.93 -5.13
C MET A 1 0.50 -8.93 -6.20
N LYS A 2 -0.09 -10.10 -6.55
CA LYS A 2 -1.13 -10.17 -7.59
C LYS A 2 -2.50 -9.85 -6.98
N LYS A 3 -3.42 -9.32 -7.80
CA LYS A 3 -4.78 -8.92 -7.38
C LYS A 3 -5.60 -10.10 -6.83
N LYS A 4 -5.36 -11.31 -7.35
CA LYS A 4 -6.04 -12.54 -6.92
C LYS A 4 -5.71 -12.85 -5.45
N ASP A 5 -4.44 -12.76 -5.08
CA ASP A 5 -3.95 -13.01 -3.72
C ASP A 5 -4.56 -12.03 -2.72
N LEU A 6 -4.73 -10.76 -3.10
CA LEU A 6 -5.35 -9.75 -2.24
C LEU A 6 -6.86 -9.97 -2.03
N LYS A 7 -7.56 -10.53 -3.02
CA LYS A 7 -9.00 -10.81 -2.90
C LYS A 7 -9.30 -11.95 -1.93
N ALA A 8 -8.41 -12.93 -1.86
CA ALA A 8 -8.51 -14.09 -0.97
C ALA A 8 -8.32 -13.75 0.52
N LEU A 9 -7.76 -12.57 0.82
CA LEU A 9 -7.51 -12.13 2.19
C LEU A 9 -8.80 -11.70 2.90
N ASN A 10 -8.81 -11.92 4.21
CA ASN A 10 -9.83 -11.35 5.08
C ASN A 10 -9.57 -9.82 5.26
N PRO A 11 -10.54 -9.06 5.78
CA PRO A 11 -10.37 -7.63 5.98
C PRO A 11 -9.24 -7.25 6.96
N ALA A 12 -9.00 -8.07 7.99
CA ALA A 12 -7.93 -7.84 8.97
C ALA A 12 -6.54 -7.91 8.32
N ASP A 13 -6.31 -8.91 7.47
CA ASP A 13 -5.08 -9.10 6.70
C ASP A 13 -4.90 -7.98 5.66
N LEU A 14 -6.00 -7.52 5.06
CA LEU A 14 -5.98 -6.36 4.17
C LEU A 14 -5.56 -5.10 4.91
N ARG A 15 -6.05 -4.86 6.13
CA ARG A 15 -5.62 -3.74 6.98
C ARG A 15 -4.15 -3.86 7.39
N GLY A 16 -3.68 -5.07 7.73
CA GLY A 16 -2.26 -5.33 8.00
C GLY A 16 -1.38 -4.92 6.82
N LYS A 17 -1.73 -5.39 5.62
CA LYS A 17 -1.01 -5.02 4.39
C LYS A 17 -1.15 -3.56 4.00
N LEU A 18 -2.26 -2.92 4.34
CA LEU A 18 -2.43 -1.48 4.14
C LEU A 18 -1.39 -0.72 4.95
N LYS A 19 -1.24 -1.07 6.23
CA LYS A 19 -0.26 -0.47 7.13
C LYS A 19 1.17 -0.66 6.62
N ASP A 20 1.51 -1.86 6.15
CA ASP A 20 2.83 -2.13 5.56
C ASP A 20 3.09 -1.26 4.33
N ALA A 21 2.11 -1.17 3.41
CA ALA A 21 2.22 -0.33 2.22
C ALA A 21 2.33 1.17 2.58
N GLU A 22 1.67 1.62 3.65
CA GLU A 22 1.76 3.00 4.15
C GLU A 22 3.11 3.31 4.77
N LEU A 23 3.68 2.39 5.54
CA LEU A 23 5.03 2.53 6.09
C LEU A 23 6.05 2.63 4.97
N GLU A 24 5.93 1.80 3.92
CA GLU A 24 6.85 1.84 2.78
C GLU A 24 6.72 3.13 1.98
N VAL A 25 5.50 3.62 1.73
CA VAL A 25 5.29 4.94 1.11
C VAL A 25 5.90 6.04 1.98
N THR A 26 5.71 6.00 3.29
CA THR A 26 6.22 7.01 4.23
C THR A 26 7.74 7.00 4.27
N ALA A 27 8.37 5.82 4.29
CA ALA A 27 9.82 5.69 4.25
C ALA A 27 10.42 6.29 2.97
N GLU A 28 9.83 5.99 1.82
CA GLU A 28 10.28 6.53 0.52
C GLU A 28 10.05 8.04 0.41
N LEU A 29 8.94 8.56 0.95
CA LEU A 29 8.69 10.01 1.03
C LEU A 29 9.65 10.73 1.99
N SER A 30 10.02 10.09 3.11
CA SER A 30 11.04 10.63 4.02
C SER A 30 12.41 10.67 3.37
N ALA A 31 12.77 9.64 2.58
CA ALA A 31 13.99 9.66 1.76
C ALA A 31 13.96 10.77 0.68
N MET A 32 12.79 11.07 0.11
CA MET A 32 12.62 12.23 -0.76
C MET A 32 12.88 13.55 -0.05
N LYS A 33 12.38 13.70 1.18
CA LYS A 33 12.59 14.93 1.96
C LYS A 33 14.07 15.18 2.26
N SER A 34 14.86 14.13 2.47
CA SER A 34 16.31 14.27 2.76
C SER A 34 17.18 14.41 1.51
N SER A 35 16.85 13.71 0.41
CA SER A 35 17.74 13.59 -0.77
C SER A 35 17.20 14.21 -2.06
N GLY A 36 15.99 14.79 -2.03
CA GLY A 36 15.30 15.36 -3.19
C GLY A 36 14.69 14.32 -4.14
N ARG A 37 14.92 13.02 -3.91
CA ARG A 37 14.43 11.91 -4.74
C ARG A 37 14.08 10.69 -3.90
N PRO A 38 13.13 9.85 -4.33
CA PRO A 38 12.82 8.63 -3.59
C PRO A 38 14.02 7.68 -3.66
N ALA A 39 14.25 6.93 -2.59
CA ALA A 39 15.32 5.94 -2.56
C ALA A 39 15.10 4.88 -3.64
N ASN A 40 13.83 4.49 -3.87
CA ASN A 40 13.43 3.68 -5.00
C ASN A 40 12.06 4.11 -5.56
N ALA A 41 12.08 4.83 -6.68
CA ALA A 41 10.87 5.29 -7.37
C ALA A 41 9.93 4.14 -7.81
N GLY A 42 10.51 3.00 -8.20
CA GLY A 42 9.75 1.81 -8.59
C GLY A 42 8.99 1.22 -7.41
N ARG A 43 9.64 1.13 -6.25
CA ARG A 43 9.06 0.68 -4.98
C ARG A 43 7.97 1.63 -4.51
N LEU A 44 8.23 2.95 -4.50
CA LEU A 44 7.21 3.96 -4.17
C LEU A 44 5.95 3.82 -5.02
N ARG A 45 6.12 3.64 -6.34
CA ARG A 45 4.99 3.47 -7.25
C ARG A 45 4.23 2.17 -7.01
N GLN A 46 4.93 1.08 -6.69
CA GLN A 46 4.32 -0.19 -6.35
C GLN A 46 3.55 -0.12 -5.02
N ALA A 47 4.13 0.48 -3.98
CA ALA A 47 3.50 0.66 -2.67
C ALA A 47 2.23 1.52 -2.76
N LYS A 48 2.28 2.64 -3.51
CA LYS A 48 1.09 3.47 -3.79
C LYS A 48 -0.02 2.67 -4.50
N ARG A 49 0.34 1.89 -5.53
CA ARG A 49 -0.63 1.04 -6.25
C ARG A 49 -1.22 -0.05 -5.35
N LEU A 50 -0.41 -0.64 -4.48
CA LEU A 50 -0.84 -1.65 -3.53
C LEU A 50 -1.83 -1.05 -2.53
N LYS A 51 -1.49 0.10 -1.94
CA LYS A 51 -2.37 0.88 -1.07
C LYS A 51 -3.73 1.13 -1.73
N SER A 52 -3.76 1.71 -2.93
CA SER A 52 -5.04 1.98 -3.62
C SER A 52 -5.87 0.72 -3.86
N ARG A 53 -5.24 -0.40 -4.23
CA ARG A 53 -5.94 -1.68 -4.44
C ARG A 53 -6.54 -2.23 -3.16
N ILE A 54 -5.81 -2.15 -2.05
CA ILE A 54 -6.30 -2.62 -0.74
C ILE A 54 -7.48 -1.77 -0.28
N LEU A 55 -7.40 -0.45 -0.41
CA LEU A 55 -8.51 0.46 -0.09
C LEU A 55 -9.76 0.11 -0.90
N THR A 56 -9.63 -0.09 -2.22
CA THR A 56 -10.75 -0.53 -3.06
C THR A 56 -11.34 -1.86 -2.59
N LEU A 57 -10.51 -2.83 -2.18
CA LEU A 57 -10.99 -4.13 -1.71
C LEU A 57 -11.69 -4.05 -0.36
N LEU A 58 -11.21 -3.20 0.56
CA LEU A 58 -11.88 -2.93 1.84
C LEU A 58 -13.26 -2.30 1.59
N THR A 59 -13.34 -1.28 0.73
CA THR A 59 -14.63 -0.67 0.34
C THR A 59 -15.57 -1.68 -0.32
N GLN A 60 -15.07 -2.55 -1.21
CA GLN A 60 -15.87 -3.62 -1.84
C GLN A 60 -16.38 -4.65 -0.84
N LYS A 61 -15.68 -4.87 0.27
CA LYS A 61 -16.08 -5.77 1.36
C LYS A 61 -17.01 -5.10 2.37
N GLY A 62 -17.43 -3.84 2.15
CA GLY A 62 -18.29 -3.09 3.06
C GLY A 62 -17.56 -2.52 4.28
N GLU A 63 -16.22 -2.60 4.31
CA GLU A 63 -15.45 -1.97 5.37
C GLU A 63 -15.20 -0.50 5.04
N LYS A 64 -15.47 0.38 6.00
CA LYS A 64 -14.96 1.75 5.95
C LYS A 64 -13.44 1.68 6.08
N ALA A 65 -12.78 2.03 4.98
CA ALA A 65 -11.33 2.15 4.89
C ALA A 65 -10.82 3.29 5.79
#